data_AF-A0A4P7NBH2-F1
#
_entry.id   AF-A0A4P7NBH2-F1
#
_cell.length_a   1.000
_cell.length_b   1.000
_cell.length_c   1.000
_cell.angle_alpha   90.00
_cell.angle_beta   90.00
_cell.angle_gamma   90.00
#
_symmetry.space_group_name_H-M   'P 1'
#
loop_
_entity.id
_entity.type
_entity.pdbx_description
1 polymer ?
#
loop_
_entity_poly.entity_id
_entity_poly.type
_entity_poly.pdbx_seq_one_letter_code
_entity_poly.pdbx_strand_id
1 'polypeptide(L)'
;METPASATRHTPGNHEEFMKLAIEEARRSRPDPGKFCVGAVLVNEDTGDVLSRGYYLEYPEDYNGSNGSVHAERVCLIKAAELYGVSETELGAALPPNCAIYTTMEPCNARPSMDKPCVERLLEVKQAVRTVYVGIRMPGTSTDAEEPGRRKLEESGGIRVLYPLPEWETELIKVAKGEE
;
A
#
# COMPACT_ATOMS: atom_id res chain seq x y z
N MET A 1 5.28 -21.01 10.72
CA MET A 1 5.67 -19.83 11.52
C MET A 1 4.40 -19.15 11.94
N GLU A 2 4.16 -19.03 13.25
CA GLU A 2 3.02 -18.27 13.75
C GLU A 2 3.30 -16.78 13.52
N THR A 3 2.31 -16.05 13.02
CA THR A 3 2.41 -14.60 12.83
C THR A 3 2.57 -13.95 14.20
N PRO A 4 3.55 -13.06 14.43
CA PRO A 4 3.62 -12.28 15.64
C PRO A 4 2.28 -11.57 15.83
N ALA A 5 1.65 -11.72 17.00
CA ALA A 5 0.23 -11.37 17.19
C ALA A 5 -0.08 -9.95 16.71
N SER A 6 -0.82 -9.84 15.60
CA SER A 6 -1.41 -8.58 15.15
C SER A 6 -2.53 -8.19 16.12
N ALA A 7 -2.57 -6.92 16.51
CA ALA A 7 -3.58 -6.38 17.41
C ALA A 7 -4.99 -6.26 16.79
N THR A 8 -5.12 -6.39 15.46
CA THR A 8 -6.38 -6.15 14.75
C THR A 8 -6.65 -7.23 13.70
N ARG A 9 -7.73 -7.98 13.89
CA ARG A 9 -8.23 -9.02 12.96
C ARG A 9 -9.63 -8.64 12.47
N HIS A 10 -9.83 -8.76 11.17
CA HIS A 10 -11.13 -8.64 10.51
C HIS A 10 -11.55 -9.98 9.89
N THR A 11 -12.78 -10.04 9.37
CA THR A 11 -13.21 -11.22 8.62
C THR A 11 -12.39 -11.33 7.33
N PRO A 12 -11.76 -12.49 7.03
CA PRO A 12 -11.11 -12.72 5.74
C PRO A 12 -12.01 -12.35 4.56
N GLY A 13 -11.48 -11.65 3.57
CA GLY A 13 -12.24 -11.18 2.40
C GLY A 13 -13.16 -9.98 2.66
N ASN A 14 -13.16 -9.38 3.86
CA ASN A 14 -13.87 -8.13 4.11
C ASN A 14 -13.09 -6.91 3.57
N HIS A 15 -12.98 -6.84 2.24
CA HIS A 15 -12.23 -5.81 1.52
C HIS A 15 -12.69 -4.39 1.88
N GLU A 16 -13.97 -4.21 2.23
CA GLU A 16 -14.54 -2.94 2.65
C GLU A 16 -13.92 -2.43 3.95
N GLU A 17 -13.81 -3.28 4.97
CA GLU A 17 -13.18 -2.90 6.24
C GLU A 17 -11.71 -2.58 6.05
N PHE A 18 -10.96 -3.39 5.30
CA PHE A 18 -9.54 -3.13 5.07
C PHE A 18 -9.30 -1.82 4.29
N MET A 19 -10.15 -1.49 3.31
CA MET A 19 -10.05 -0.21 2.60
C MET A 19 -10.45 0.97 3.50
N LYS A 20 -11.45 0.82 4.39
CA LYS A 20 -11.76 1.82 5.43
C LYS A 20 -10.55 2.08 6.32
N LEU A 21 -9.83 1.03 6.73
CA LEU A 21 -8.60 1.19 7.50
C LEU A 21 -7.54 1.96 6.71
N ALA A 22 -7.36 1.68 5.42
CA ALA A 22 -6.43 2.43 4.57
C ALA A 22 -6.84 3.92 4.46
N ILE A 23 -8.14 4.22 4.38
CA ILE A 23 -8.67 5.58 4.41
C ILE A 23 -8.39 6.28 5.75
N GLU A 24 -8.58 5.58 6.87
CA GLU A 24 -8.25 6.09 8.20
C GLU A 24 -6.76 6.44 8.31
N GLU A 25 -5.87 5.59 7.79
CA GLU A 25 -4.44 5.90 7.73
C GLU A 25 -4.16 7.10 6.82
N ALA A 26 -4.80 7.19 5.65
CA ALA A 26 -4.63 8.32 4.74
C ALA A 26 -4.99 9.67 5.41
N ARG A 27 -6.04 9.71 6.24
CA ARG A 27 -6.44 10.89 7.01
C ARG A 27 -5.41 11.34 8.05
N ARG A 28 -4.45 10.48 8.42
CA ARG A 28 -3.35 10.84 9.33
C ARG A 28 -2.19 11.52 8.60
N SER A 29 -2.14 11.45 7.28
CA SER A 29 -1.16 12.18 6.48
C SER A 29 -1.47 13.67 6.52
N ARG A 30 -0.44 14.49 6.72
CA ARG A 30 -0.60 15.94 6.68
C ARG A 30 -0.81 16.38 5.23
N PRO A 31 -1.86 17.16 4.92
CA PRO A 31 -2.03 17.74 3.59
C PRO A 31 -0.84 18.64 3.23
N ASP A 32 -0.27 18.45 2.04
CA ASP A 32 0.87 19.21 1.51
C ASP A 32 0.54 19.64 0.06
N PRO A 33 0.59 20.94 -0.27
CA PRO A 33 0.24 21.42 -1.61
C PRO A 33 0.93 20.64 -2.74
N GLY A 34 0.13 20.10 -3.66
CA GLY A 34 0.64 19.32 -4.79
C GLY A 34 1.01 17.87 -4.46
N LYS A 35 0.74 17.40 -3.24
CA LYS A 35 0.91 16.01 -2.83
C LYS A 35 -0.42 15.42 -2.37
N PHE A 36 -0.51 14.09 -2.40
CA PHE A 36 -1.71 13.37 -2.00
C PHE A 36 -1.54 12.71 -0.64
N CYS A 37 -2.60 12.73 0.16
CA CYS A 37 -2.69 11.94 1.38
C CYS A 37 -3.01 10.49 0.98
N VAL A 38 -2.07 9.58 1.24
CA VAL A 38 -2.20 8.16 0.88
C VAL A 38 -2.06 7.32 2.14
N GLY A 39 -2.89 6.30 2.26
CA GLY A 39 -2.85 5.31 3.34
C GLY A 39 -2.84 3.91 2.77
N ALA A 40 -2.22 2.99 3.49
CA ALA A 40 -2.11 1.60 3.11
C ALA A 40 -2.14 0.66 4.31
N VAL A 41 -2.56 -0.58 4.06
CA VAL A 41 -2.66 -1.66 5.04
C VAL A 41 -2.17 -2.95 4.40
N LEU A 42 -1.28 -3.67 5.09
CA LEU A 42 -0.84 -5.02 4.72
C LEU A 42 -1.65 -6.04 5.54
N VAL A 43 -2.26 -7.00 4.86
CA VAL A 43 -3.18 -7.98 5.45
C VAL A 43 -2.78 -9.39 5.06
N ASN A 44 -2.91 -10.33 5.98
CA ASN A 44 -2.91 -11.76 5.66
C ASN A 44 -4.34 -12.16 5.25
N GLU A 45 -4.57 -12.44 3.95
CA GLU A 45 -5.92 -12.68 3.42
C GLU A 45 -6.53 -14.00 3.93
N ASP A 46 -5.72 -14.97 4.36
CA ASP A 46 -6.20 -16.25 4.87
C ASP A 46 -6.82 -16.11 6.28
N THR A 47 -6.31 -15.16 7.07
CA THR A 47 -6.69 -15.00 8.48
C THR A 47 -7.44 -13.70 8.77
N GLY A 48 -7.33 -12.71 7.89
CA GLY A 48 -7.83 -11.35 8.10
C GLY A 48 -6.99 -10.54 9.10
N ASP A 49 -5.78 -11.00 9.44
CA ASP A 49 -4.86 -10.31 10.34
C ASP A 49 -4.23 -9.09 9.62
N VAL A 50 -4.32 -7.91 10.23
CA VAL A 50 -3.67 -6.70 9.76
C VAL A 50 -2.20 -6.72 10.20
N LEU A 51 -1.27 -7.01 9.30
CA LEU A 51 0.14 -7.16 9.65
C LEU A 51 0.80 -5.81 9.91
N SER A 52 0.45 -4.79 9.12
CA SER A 52 0.97 -3.43 9.30
C SER A 52 0.07 -2.40 8.61
N ARG A 53 0.28 -1.14 8.98
CA ARG A 53 -0.45 0.03 8.49
C ARG A 53 0.52 1.16 8.24
N GLY A 54 0.24 2.00 7.27
CA GLY A 54 1.11 3.13 6.95
C GLY A 54 0.38 4.23 6.22
N TYR A 55 0.91 5.45 6.36
CA TYR A 55 0.45 6.62 5.61
C TYR A 55 1.61 7.44 5.08
N TYR A 56 1.33 8.25 4.06
CA TYR A 56 2.31 9.14 3.45
C TYR A 56 2.90 10.12 4.49
N LEU A 57 4.23 10.25 4.52
CA LEU A 57 4.99 11.07 5.50
C LEU A 57 4.90 10.61 6.96
N GLU A 58 4.60 9.33 7.21
CA GLU A 58 4.74 8.79 8.57
C GLU A 58 6.21 8.79 9.05
N TYR A 59 7.16 8.60 8.13
CA TYR A 59 8.59 8.70 8.41
C TYR A 59 9.21 9.97 7.80
N PRO A 60 10.30 10.49 8.40
CA PRO A 60 11.03 11.64 7.88
C PRO A 60 11.79 11.32 6.58
N GLU A 61 12.19 12.38 5.87
CA GLU A 61 13.24 12.42 4.83
C GLU A 61 13.39 11.13 4.01
N ASP A 62 14.49 10.63 3.48
CA ASP A 62 15.76 10.15 4.07
C ASP A 62 15.71 8.94 5.02
N TYR A 63 14.54 8.58 5.57
CA TYR A 63 14.42 7.42 6.45
C TYR A 63 14.85 6.12 5.77
N ASN A 64 15.65 5.31 6.45
CA ASN A 64 16.15 4.02 5.97
C ASN A 64 16.70 4.07 4.52
N GLY A 65 17.52 5.10 4.23
CA GLY A 65 18.18 5.26 2.94
C GLY A 65 17.27 5.71 1.79
N SER A 66 16.10 6.28 2.10
CA SER A 66 15.19 6.81 1.06
C SER A 66 15.75 8.05 0.40
N ASN A 67 15.75 8.12 -0.92
CA ASN A 67 15.97 9.39 -1.63
C ASN A 67 14.64 10.16 -1.75
N GLY A 68 14.17 10.72 -0.64
CA GLY A 68 12.89 11.46 -0.53
C GLY A 68 11.81 10.72 0.26
N SER A 69 10.60 11.29 0.31
CA SER A 69 9.53 10.85 1.22
C SER A 69 9.19 9.37 1.13
N VAL A 70 8.94 8.74 2.28
CA VAL A 70 8.45 7.35 2.36
C VAL A 70 6.94 7.30 2.07
N HIS A 71 6.56 6.47 1.09
CA HIS A 71 5.16 6.26 0.70
C HIS A 71 4.48 5.21 1.59
N ALA A 72 3.16 5.29 1.71
CA ALA A 72 2.35 4.45 2.59
C ALA A 72 2.58 2.95 2.42
N GLU A 73 2.74 2.48 1.17
CA GLU A 73 3.00 1.08 0.86
C GLU A 73 4.36 0.63 1.41
N ARG A 74 5.40 1.47 1.29
CA ARG A 74 6.71 1.16 1.88
C ARG A 74 6.64 1.21 3.40
N VAL A 75 5.91 2.16 3.99
CA VAL A 75 5.73 2.21 5.45
C VAL A 75 5.18 0.87 5.96
N CYS A 76 4.21 0.28 5.26
CA CYS A 76 3.69 -1.04 5.62
C CYS A 76 4.79 -2.12 5.56
N LEU A 77 5.61 -2.12 4.52
CA LEU A 77 6.71 -3.10 4.38
C LEU A 77 7.78 -2.92 5.46
N ILE A 78 8.19 -1.69 5.77
CA ILE A 78 9.14 -1.38 6.84
C ILE A 78 8.64 -1.95 8.18
N LYS A 79 7.40 -1.60 8.57
CA LYS A 79 6.82 -2.06 9.83
C LYS A 79 6.62 -3.57 9.87
N ALA A 80 6.29 -4.18 8.74
CA ALA A 80 6.21 -5.64 8.66
C ALA A 80 7.61 -6.26 8.82
N ALA A 81 8.64 -5.72 8.19
CA ALA A 81 10.01 -6.20 8.38
C ALA A 81 10.45 -6.11 9.86
N GLU A 82 10.13 -4.99 10.53
CA GLU A 82 10.33 -4.81 11.97
C GLU A 82 9.57 -5.84 12.81
N LEU A 83 8.28 -6.07 12.50
CA LEU A 83 7.42 -7.04 13.20
C LEU A 83 7.96 -8.47 13.12
N TYR A 84 8.48 -8.86 11.95
CA TYR A 84 9.04 -10.20 11.71
C TYR A 84 10.54 -10.29 12.06
N GLY A 85 11.18 -9.18 12.45
CA GLY A 85 12.60 -9.14 12.83
C GLY A 85 13.55 -9.43 11.66
N VAL A 86 13.20 -9.02 10.44
CA VAL A 86 13.97 -9.24 9.21
C VAL A 86 14.24 -7.93 8.47
N SER A 87 15.11 -7.94 7.47
CA SER A 87 15.28 -6.78 6.57
C SER A 87 14.13 -6.63 5.57
N GLU A 88 13.94 -5.42 4.99
CA GLU A 88 12.97 -5.21 3.90
C GLU A 88 13.21 -6.19 2.72
N THR A 89 14.47 -6.56 2.46
CA THR A 89 14.84 -7.50 1.38
C THR A 89 14.49 -8.95 1.68
N GLU A 90 14.41 -9.34 2.95
CA GLU A 90 14.07 -10.71 3.38
C GLU A 90 12.57 -10.87 3.64
N LEU A 91 11.84 -9.76 3.76
CA LEU A 91 10.44 -9.71 4.14
C LEU A 91 9.55 -10.64 3.29
N GLY A 92 9.77 -10.69 1.98
CA GLY A 92 8.98 -11.52 1.07
C GLY A 92 8.96 -13.01 1.43
N ALA A 93 10.04 -13.52 2.05
CA ALA A 93 10.14 -14.90 2.52
C ALA A 93 9.64 -15.09 3.96
N ALA A 94 9.60 -14.02 4.76
CA ALA A 94 9.17 -14.06 6.15
C ALA A 94 7.65 -13.88 6.32
N LEU A 95 7.01 -13.14 5.40
CA LEU A 95 5.56 -12.90 5.43
C LEU A 95 4.78 -14.22 5.26
N PRO A 96 3.56 -14.29 5.83
CA PRO A 96 2.62 -15.36 5.54
C PRO A 96 2.34 -15.42 4.03
N PRO A 97 2.10 -16.62 3.46
CA PRO A 97 1.61 -16.71 2.10
C PRO A 97 0.25 -15.99 1.99
N ASN A 98 -0.10 -15.57 0.77
CA ASN A 98 -1.39 -14.95 0.48
C ASN A 98 -1.65 -13.63 1.24
N CYS A 99 -0.67 -12.74 1.26
CA CYS A 99 -0.87 -11.38 1.75
C CYS A 99 -1.47 -10.47 0.66
N ALA A 100 -2.18 -9.43 1.09
CA ALA A 100 -2.65 -8.34 0.24
C ALA A 100 -2.29 -6.97 0.80
N ILE A 101 -2.03 -6.02 -0.10
CA ILE A 101 -1.94 -4.60 0.23
C ILE A 101 -3.24 -3.92 -0.18
N TYR A 102 -3.85 -3.18 0.73
CA TYR A 102 -4.92 -2.24 0.46
C TYR A 102 -4.30 -0.85 0.48
N THR A 103 -4.38 -0.10 -0.61
CA THR A 103 -3.83 1.27 -0.72
C THR A 103 -4.91 2.20 -1.25
N THR A 104 -5.03 3.41 -0.69
CA THR A 104 -6.06 4.36 -1.12
C THR A 104 -5.80 4.95 -2.51
N MET A 105 -4.58 4.85 -3.01
CA MET A 105 -4.18 5.36 -4.33
C MET A 105 -3.28 4.36 -5.06
N GLU A 106 -3.36 4.37 -6.39
CA GLU A 106 -2.51 3.56 -7.27
C GLU A 106 -1.02 3.69 -6.91
N PRO A 107 -0.30 2.57 -6.70
CA PRO A 107 1.12 2.60 -6.40
C PRO A 107 1.95 3.27 -7.49
N CYS A 108 2.87 4.13 -7.08
CA CYS A 108 3.69 4.85 -8.05
C CYS A 108 4.61 3.88 -8.84
N ASN A 109 4.66 4.08 -10.17
CA ASN A 109 5.55 3.36 -11.08
C ASN A 109 6.87 4.09 -11.37
N ALA A 110 6.94 5.38 -11.04
CA ALA A 110 8.15 6.20 -11.15
C ALA A 110 8.14 7.27 -10.04
N ARG A 111 9.32 7.77 -9.66
CA ARG A 111 9.46 8.84 -8.68
C ARG A 111 10.37 9.95 -9.22
N PRO A 112 9.96 11.24 -9.12
CA PRO A 112 10.84 12.37 -9.44
C PRO A 112 12.10 12.40 -8.57
N SER A 113 12.02 11.87 -7.35
CA SER A 113 13.14 11.81 -6.41
C SER A 113 14.18 10.74 -6.73
N MET A 114 13.97 9.95 -7.80
CA MET A 114 14.81 8.81 -8.20
C MET A 114 14.92 7.70 -7.14
N ASP A 115 14.11 7.74 -6.09
CA ASP A 115 13.95 6.62 -5.18
C ASP A 115 13.13 5.50 -5.84
N LYS A 116 13.28 4.28 -5.33
CA LYS A 116 12.57 3.10 -5.84
C LYS A 116 11.05 3.37 -5.89
N PRO A 117 10.33 3.00 -6.95
CA PRO A 117 8.87 3.13 -6.99
C PRO A 117 8.16 2.11 -6.09
N CYS A 118 6.90 2.38 -5.72
CA CYS A 118 6.12 1.47 -4.88
C CYS A 118 5.82 0.15 -5.60
N VAL A 119 5.58 0.21 -6.92
CA VAL A 119 5.44 -0.98 -7.77
C VAL A 119 6.65 -1.91 -7.64
N GLU A 120 7.88 -1.35 -7.63
CA GLU A 120 9.09 -2.18 -7.52
C GLU A 120 9.24 -2.78 -6.12
N ARG A 121 8.90 -2.04 -5.07
CA ARG A 121 8.91 -2.57 -3.70
C ARG A 121 7.91 -3.71 -3.50
N LEU A 122 6.72 -3.61 -4.09
CA LEU A 122 5.73 -4.68 -4.05
C LEU A 122 6.22 -5.93 -4.80
N LEU A 123 6.96 -5.76 -5.90
CA LEU A 123 7.59 -6.88 -6.60
C LEU A 123 8.67 -7.59 -5.77
N GLU A 124 9.32 -6.91 -4.85
CA GLU A 124 10.34 -7.52 -3.96
C GLU A 124 9.71 -8.48 -2.95
N VAL A 125 8.43 -8.31 -2.63
CA VAL A 125 7.67 -9.17 -1.69
C VAL A 125 6.64 -10.08 -2.38
N LYS A 126 6.74 -10.25 -3.71
CA LYS A 126 5.77 -11.01 -4.53
C LYS A 126 5.64 -12.50 -4.18
N GLN A 127 6.55 -13.05 -3.38
CA GLN A 127 6.45 -14.43 -2.89
C GLN A 127 5.27 -14.58 -1.90
N ALA A 128 4.98 -13.53 -1.14
CA ALA A 128 3.91 -13.48 -0.15
C ALA A 128 2.73 -12.61 -0.60
N VAL A 129 2.99 -11.41 -1.13
CA VAL A 129 1.94 -10.48 -1.57
C VAL A 129 1.40 -10.90 -2.93
N ARG A 130 0.11 -11.24 -2.99
CA ARG A 130 -0.55 -11.77 -4.20
C ARG A 130 -1.56 -10.81 -4.79
N THR A 131 -2.04 -9.84 -4.02
CA THR A 131 -3.06 -8.90 -4.48
C THR A 131 -2.81 -7.51 -3.93
N VAL A 132 -3.05 -6.51 -4.76
CA VAL A 132 -3.04 -5.09 -4.39
C VAL A 132 -4.44 -4.55 -4.70
N TYR A 133 -5.18 -4.24 -3.65
CA TYR A 133 -6.44 -3.52 -3.74
C TYR A 133 -6.14 -2.03 -3.74
N VAL A 134 -6.49 -1.37 -4.83
CA VAL A 134 -6.27 0.06 -5.04
C VAL A 134 -7.58 0.80 -4.76
N GLY A 135 -7.49 1.97 -4.15
CA GLY A 135 -8.60 2.87 -3.87
C GLY A 135 -9.01 3.65 -5.12
N ILE A 136 -8.16 4.58 -5.55
CA ILE A 136 -8.38 5.33 -6.78
C ILE A 136 -7.15 5.30 -7.65
N ARG A 137 -7.35 5.50 -8.94
CA ARG A 137 -6.25 5.88 -9.83
C ARG A 137 -5.71 7.23 -9.41
N MET A 138 -4.47 7.52 -9.80
CA MET A 138 -3.89 8.84 -9.55
C MET A 138 -4.84 9.94 -10.10
N PRO A 139 -5.29 10.89 -9.26
CA PRO A 139 -6.21 11.94 -9.70
C PRO A 139 -5.66 12.71 -10.91
N GLY A 140 -6.48 12.89 -11.94
CA GLY A 140 -6.10 13.57 -13.18
C GLY A 140 -5.57 12.65 -14.29
N THR A 141 -5.47 11.33 -14.04
CA THR A 141 -5.28 10.34 -15.11
C THR A 141 -6.60 10.08 -15.85
N SER A 142 -6.55 9.95 -17.18
CA SER A 142 -7.75 9.59 -17.95
C SER A 142 -8.07 8.11 -17.76
N THR A 143 -9.34 7.74 -17.94
CA THR A 143 -9.78 6.34 -17.89
C THR A 143 -9.03 5.47 -18.92
N ASP A 144 -8.68 6.03 -20.07
CA ASP A 144 -7.96 5.35 -21.16
C ASP A 144 -6.43 5.42 -21.04
N ALA A 145 -5.89 6.06 -19.98
CA ALA A 145 -4.45 6.16 -19.80
C ALA A 145 -3.84 4.78 -19.55
N GLU A 146 -2.67 4.53 -20.14
CA GLU A 146 -1.90 3.31 -19.89
C GLU A 146 -1.62 3.13 -18.39
N GLU A 147 -1.67 1.88 -17.92
CA GLU A 147 -1.40 1.51 -16.53
C GLU A 147 -0.09 0.70 -16.42
N PRO A 148 1.08 1.30 -16.68
CA PRO A 148 2.34 0.56 -16.70
C PRO A 148 2.68 -0.04 -15.34
N GLY A 149 2.28 0.61 -14.24
CA GLY A 149 2.47 0.11 -12.88
C GLY A 149 1.67 -1.18 -12.63
N ARG A 150 0.37 -1.14 -12.95
CA ARG A 150 -0.50 -2.33 -12.91
C ARG A 150 0.03 -3.45 -13.78
N ARG A 151 0.35 -3.15 -15.06
CA ARG A 151 0.88 -4.15 -16.00
C ARG A 151 2.13 -4.82 -15.44
N LYS A 152 3.05 -4.04 -14.86
CA LYS A 152 4.29 -4.55 -14.25
C LYS A 152 4.00 -5.45 -13.04
N LEU A 153 3.05 -5.08 -12.17
CA LEU A 153 2.63 -5.94 -11.05
C LEU A 153 1.99 -7.26 -11.51
N GLU A 154 1.10 -7.20 -12.48
CA GLU A 154 0.36 -8.36 -12.98
C GLU A 154 1.25 -9.29 -13.82
N GLU A 155 1.92 -8.77 -14.84
CA GLU A 155 2.68 -9.58 -15.81
C GLU A 155 4.03 -10.05 -15.26
N SER A 156 4.77 -9.20 -14.54
CA SER A 156 6.11 -9.53 -14.03
C SER A 156 6.10 -10.05 -12.58
N GLY A 157 5.08 -9.65 -11.82
CA GLY A 157 4.94 -9.98 -10.40
C GLY A 157 4.05 -11.18 -10.13
N GLY A 158 3.08 -11.46 -11.00
CA GLY A 158 1.96 -12.34 -10.66
C GLY A 158 1.10 -11.78 -9.52
N ILE A 159 1.15 -10.46 -9.30
CA ILE A 159 0.38 -9.74 -8.29
C ILE A 159 -0.87 -9.19 -8.98
N ARG A 160 -2.05 -9.61 -8.52
CA ARG A 160 -3.33 -9.12 -9.04
C ARG A 160 -3.57 -7.69 -8.57
N VAL A 161 -4.00 -6.79 -9.45
CA VAL A 161 -4.39 -5.43 -9.06
C VAL A 161 -5.88 -5.28 -9.25
N LEU A 162 -6.58 -4.86 -8.20
CA LEU A 162 -8.04 -4.71 -8.18
C LEU A 162 -8.38 -3.30 -7.72
N TYR A 163 -9.17 -2.58 -8.51
CA TYR A 163 -9.74 -1.29 -8.13
C TYR A 163 -11.08 -1.49 -7.42
N PRO A 164 -11.52 -0.55 -6.57
CA PRO A 164 -12.75 -0.70 -5.83
C PRO A 164 -13.92 -0.28 -6.72
N LEU A 165 -15.11 -0.38 -6.15
CA LEU A 165 -16.32 0.01 -6.84
C LEU A 165 -16.45 1.54 -6.93
N PRO A 166 -17.14 2.08 -7.97
CA PRO A 166 -17.21 3.52 -8.24
C PRO A 166 -17.72 4.39 -7.09
N GLU A 167 -18.50 3.84 -6.14
CA GLU A 167 -19.08 4.60 -5.04
C GLU A 167 -18.06 5.11 -4.01
N TRP A 168 -16.84 4.56 -3.99
CA TRP A 168 -15.76 4.99 -3.09
C TRP A 168 -14.92 6.13 -3.68
N GLU A 169 -15.00 6.33 -5.00
CA GLU A 169 -14.12 7.25 -5.73
C GLU A 169 -14.22 8.68 -5.18
N THR A 170 -15.43 9.14 -4.87
CA THR A 170 -15.64 10.51 -4.36
C THR A 170 -15.00 10.71 -2.99
N GLU A 171 -15.15 9.76 -2.06
CA GLU A 171 -14.53 9.86 -0.73
C GLU A 171 -13.01 9.79 -0.82
N LEU A 172 -12.48 8.85 -1.60
CA LEU A 172 -11.04 8.67 -1.78
C LEU A 172 -10.37 9.87 -2.44
N ILE A 173 -11.04 10.54 -3.38
CA ILE A 173 -10.53 11.79 -3.98
C ILE A 173 -10.46 12.91 -2.94
N LYS A 174 -11.48 13.06 -2.09
CA LYS A 174 -11.48 14.06 -1.01
C LYS A 174 -10.35 13.80 -0.03
N VAL A 175 -10.25 12.57 0.46
CA VAL A 175 -9.20 12.14 1.39
C VAL A 175 -7.82 12.36 0.77
N ALA A 176 -7.62 12.00 -0.50
CA ALA A 176 -6.36 12.24 -1.20
C ALA A 176 -5.96 13.71 -1.25
N LYS A 177 -6.92 14.64 -1.35
CA LYS A 177 -6.68 16.08 -1.32
C LYS A 177 -6.54 16.67 0.09
N GLY A 178 -6.75 15.87 1.14
CA GLY A 178 -6.79 16.33 2.52
C GLY A 178 -8.08 17.10 2.86
N GLU A 179 -9.17 16.82 2.13
CA GLU A 179 -10.51 17.37 2.38
C GLU A 179 -11.27 16.42 3.33
N GLU A 180 -12.01 16.98 4.31
CA GLU A 180 -12.88 16.22 5.25
C GLU A 180 -14.15 15.67 4.59
#